data_AF-A0A968K9M5-F1
#
_entry.id   AF-A0A968K9M5-F1
#
_cell.length_a   1.000
_cell.length_b   1.000
_cell.length_c   1.000
_cell.angle_alpha   90.00
_cell.angle_beta   90.00
_cell.angle_gamma   90.00
#
_symmetry.space_group_name_H-M   'P 1'
#
loop_
_entity.id
_entity.type
_entity.pdbx_description
1 polymer ?
#
loop_
_entity_poly.entity_id
_entity_poly.type
_entity_poly.pdbx_seq_one_letter_code
_entity_poly.pdbx_strand_id
1 'polypeptide(L)'
;MPEDTEMRIKKAGYTADLLRQMLGEGVTLGVLAEATGVHRSALSRWLRALGIETPGRGRPKGKRSGMREKTARQVELAHALRRAGMTYREIGDRLGLTRMRACQLC
;
A
#
# COMPACT_ATOMS: atom_id res chain seq x y z
N MET A 1 -15.55 -25.44 6.75
CA MET A 1 -14.76 -26.69 6.74
C MET A 1 -13.30 -26.39 7.10
N PRO A 2 -12.97 -26.28 8.40
CA PRO A 2 -11.60 -26.07 8.88
C PRO A 2 -10.70 -27.33 8.77
N GLU A 3 -11.29 -28.53 8.73
CA GLU A 3 -10.57 -29.83 8.77
C GLU A 3 -9.65 -30.07 7.54
N ASP A 4 -10.05 -29.63 6.34
CA ASP A 4 -9.23 -29.70 5.12
C ASP A 4 -7.94 -28.88 5.21
N THR A 5 -7.95 -27.83 6.02
CA THR A 5 -6.82 -26.92 6.18
C THR A 5 -5.80 -27.52 7.13
N GLU A 6 -6.26 -28.10 8.24
CA GLU A 6 -5.39 -28.80 9.19
C GLU A 6 -4.70 -30.02 8.57
N MET A 7 -5.38 -30.78 7.72
CA MET A 7 -4.76 -31.89 6.97
C MET A 7 -3.62 -31.40 6.05
N ARG A 8 -3.81 -30.26 5.37
CA ARG A 8 -2.78 -29.67 4.50
C ARG A 8 -1.60 -29.12 5.29
N ILE A 9 -1.86 -28.56 6.47
CA ILE A 9 -0.83 -28.05 7.40
C ILE A 9 -0.01 -29.23 7.97
N LYS A 10 -0.68 -30.29 8.43
CA LYS A 10 -0.02 -31.53 8.88
C LYS A 10 0.82 -32.19 7.78
N LYS A 11 0.32 -32.23 6.54
CA LYS A 11 1.09 -32.77 5.39
C LYS A 11 2.35 -31.95 5.09
N ALA A 12 2.33 -30.66 5.38
CA ALA A 12 3.49 -29.79 5.28
C ALA A 12 4.44 -29.86 6.50
N GLY A 13 4.11 -30.66 7.52
CA GLY A 13 4.91 -30.81 8.74
C GLY A 13 4.74 -29.68 9.76
N TYR A 14 3.76 -28.79 9.58
CA TYR A 14 3.49 -27.70 10.51
C TYR A 14 2.20 -27.97 11.30
N THR A 15 2.04 -27.34 12.46
CA THR A 15 0.79 -27.34 13.23
C THR A 15 0.20 -25.93 13.28
N ALA A 16 -1.12 -25.83 13.46
CA ALA A 16 -1.80 -24.55 13.57
C ALA A 16 -1.26 -23.72 14.75
N ASP A 17 -0.94 -24.37 15.87
CA ASP A 17 -0.34 -23.73 17.05
C ASP A 17 1.06 -23.17 16.79
N LEU A 18 1.90 -23.89 16.03
CA LEU A 18 3.23 -23.40 15.67
C LEU A 18 3.14 -22.15 14.79
N LEU A 19 2.20 -22.10 13.85
CA LEU A 19 1.95 -20.91 13.02
C LEU A 19 1.44 -19.72 13.86
N ARG A 20 0.61 -19.98 14.88
CA ARG A 20 0.17 -18.95 15.84
C ARG A 20 1.33 -18.41 16.67
N GLN A 21 2.18 -19.30 17.17
CA GLN A 21 3.33 -18.92 17.99
C GLN A 21 4.30 -18.03 17.20
N MET A 22 4.66 -18.44 15.97
CA MET A 22 5.53 -17.63 15.11
C MET A 22 4.95 -16.25 14.78
N LEU A 23 3.63 -16.14 14.58
CA LEU A 23 2.99 -14.83 14.37
C LEU A 23 2.96 -13.97 15.64
N GLY A 24 2.80 -14.58 16.82
CA GLY A 24 2.83 -13.90 18.12
C GLY A 24 4.18 -13.25 18.43
N GLU A 25 5.27 -13.80 17.89
CA GLU A 25 6.62 -13.24 17.98
C GLU A 25 6.85 -12.04 17.04
N GLY A 26 5.82 -11.59 16.31
CA GLY A 26 5.90 -10.46 15.38
C GLY A 26 6.53 -10.82 14.04
N VAL A 27 6.69 -12.12 13.75
CA VAL A 27 7.25 -12.59 12.48
C VAL A 27 6.26 -12.31 11.35
N THR A 28 6.74 -11.62 10.31
CA THR A 28 5.89 -11.32 9.15
C THR A 28 5.60 -12.58 8.33
N LEU A 29 4.48 -12.60 7.61
CA LEU A 29 4.15 -13.66 6.64
C LEU A 29 5.26 -13.90 5.59
N GLY A 30 6.14 -12.91 5.37
CA GLY A 30 7.26 -13.06 4.46
C GLY A 30 8.32 -14.00 5.02
N VAL A 31 8.75 -13.74 6.24
CA VAL A 31 9.70 -14.58 6.98
C VAL A 31 9.10 -15.95 7.26
N LEU A 32 7.80 -16.00 7.57
CA LEU A 32 7.08 -17.26 7.77
C LEU A 32 7.10 -18.13 6.50
N ALA A 33 6.90 -17.53 5.33
CA ALA A 33 6.95 -18.25 4.05
C ALA A 33 8.35 -18.78 3.71
N GLU A 34 9.39 -18.04 4.06
CA GLU A 34 10.78 -18.45 3.89
C GLU A 34 11.15 -19.58 4.87
N ALA A 35 10.74 -19.46 6.13
CA ALA A 35 11.00 -20.45 7.17
C ALA A 35 10.23 -21.77 6.95
N THR A 36 9.03 -21.70 6.37
CA THR A 36 8.17 -22.87 6.15
C THR A 36 8.26 -23.47 4.75
N GLY A 37 8.88 -22.76 3.80
CA GLY A 37 8.84 -23.11 2.37
C GLY A 37 7.43 -23.02 1.75
N VAL A 38 6.41 -22.60 2.50
CA VAL A 38 5.03 -22.50 2.03
C VAL A 38 4.80 -21.12 1.42
N HIS A 39 4.22 -21.10 0.22
CA HIS A 39 3.92 -19.84 -0.46
C HIS A 39 3.00 -18.94 0.38
N ARG A 40 3.29 -17.63 0.38
CA ARG A 40 2.59 -16.60 1.18
C ARG A 40 1.06 -16.65 1.04
N SER A 41 0.58 -16.93 -0.17
CA SER A 41 -0.86 -17.04 -0.45
C SER A 41 -1.51 -18.25 0.24
N ALA A 42 -0.78 -19.37 0.36
CA ALA A 42 -1.27 -20.54 1.07
C ALA A 42 -1.32 -20.30 2.58
N LEU A 43 -0.26 -19.71 3.16
CA LEU A 43 -0.24 -19.29 4.57
C LEU A 43 -1.38 -18.30 4.89
N SER A 44 -1.57 -17.27 4.07
CA SER A 44 -2.66 -16.30 4.27
C SER A 44 -4.03 -16.96 4.24
N ARG A 45 -4.25 -17.91 3.32
CA ARG A 45 -5.51 -18.67 3.25
C ARG A 45 -5.72 -19.56 4.46
N TRP A 46 -4.67 -20.24 4.93
CA TRP A 46 -4.72 -21.10 6.12
C TRP A 46 -5.02 -20.30 7.38
N LEU A 47 -4.31 -19.18 7.58
CA LEU A 47 -4.49 -18.30 8.73
C LEU A 47 -5.90 -17.70 8.76
N ARG A 48 -6.43 -17.30 7.60
CA ARG A 48 -7.82 -16.84 7.47
C ARG A 48 -8.83 -17.95 7.80
N ALA A 49 -8.58 -19.18 7.36
CA ALA A 49 -9.45 -20.33 7.67
C ALA A 49 -9.40 -20.72 9.15
N LEU A 50 -8.27 -20.47 9.83
CA LEU A 50 -8.06 -20.69 11.26
C LEU A 50 -8.50 -19.51 12.15
N GLY A 51 -9.06 -18.45 11.54
CA GLY A 51 -9.50 -17.25 12.26
C GLY A 51 -8.37 -16.41 12.86
N ILE A 52 -7.13 -16.60 12.39
CA ILE A 52 -5.97 -15.87 12.89
C ILE A 52 -5.83 -14.57 12.10
N GLU A 53 -6.07 -13.45 12.78
CA GLU A 53 -5.82 -12.13 12.20
C GLU A 53 -4.33 -11.98 11.91
N THR A 54 -4.02 -11.70 10.65
CA THR A 54 -2.63 -11.44 10.25
C THR A 54 -2.40 -9.94 10.25
N PRO A 55 -1.25 -9.46 10.77
CA PRO A 55 -0.89 -8.05 10.63
C PRO A 55 -0.82 -7.76 9.13
N GLY A 56 -1.82 -6.99 8.66
CA GLY A 56 -2.08 -6.84 7.24
C GLY A 56 -0.84 -6.35 6.50
N ARG A 57 -0.57 -6.93 5.32
CA ARG A 57 0.38 -6.36 4.34
C ARG A 57 -0.18 -5.09 3.75
N GLY A 58 -0.25 -4.05 4.55
CA GLY A 58 -0.41 -2.70 4.09
C GLY A 58 0.64 -1.88 4.79
N ARG A 59 1.75 -1.56 4.11
CA ARG A 59 2.44 -0.30 4.42
C ARG A 59 1.32 0.75 4.44
N PRO A 60 1.16 1.55 5.51
CA PRO A 60 0.15 2.60 5.50
C PRO A 60 0.37 3.39 4.20
N LYS A 61 -0.62 3.41 3.31
CA LYS A 61 -0.60 4.34 2.17
C LYS A 61 -0.50 5.70 2.84
N GLY A 62 0.69 6.29 2.82
CA GLY A 62 0.95 7.55 3.51
C GLY A 62 -0.19 8.52 3.21
N LYS A 63 -0.64 9.27 4.23
CA LYS A 63 -1.73 10.25 4.06
C LYS A 63 -1.40 11.06 2.80
N ARG A 64 -2.29 11.02 1.79
CA ARG A 64 -2.16 11.80 0.54
C ARG A 64 -2.20 13.33 0.78
N SER A 65 -2.18 13.77 2.05
CA SER A 65 -2.28 15.17 2.48
C SER A 65 -1.23 16.05 1.83
N GLY A 66 0.03 15.59 1.77
CA GLY A 66 1.12 16.38 1.17
C GLY A 66 0.98 16.64 -0.33
N MET A 67 0.28 15.77 -1.07
CA MET A 67 0.02 15.96 -2.50
C MET A 67 -1.11 16.97 -2.73
N ARG A 68 -2.13 16.95 -1.86
CA ARG A 68 -3.29 17.85 -1.95
C ARG A 68 -2.90 19.30 -1.63
N GLU A 69 -2.05 19.50 -0.63
CA GLU A 69 -1.57 20.83 -0.24
C GLU A 69 -0.62 21.44 -1.29
N LYS A 70 0.31 20.64 -1.84
CA LYS A 70 1.15 21.09 -2.97
C LYS A 70 0.32 21.49 -4.19
N THR A 71 -0.78 20.78 -4.44
CA THR A 71 -1.70 21.11 -5.54
C THR A 71 -2.43 22.43 -5.29
N ALA A 72 -2.90 22.69 -4.06
CA ALA A 72 -3.59 23.94 -3.73
C ALA A 72 -2.71 25.18 -3.92
N ARG A 73 -1.45 25.14 -3.45
CA ARG A 73 -0.48 26.24 -3.66
C ARG A 73 -0.18 26.48 -5.14
N GLN A 74 -0.10 25.41 -5.94
CA GLN A 74 0.11 25.51 -7.39
C GLN A 74 -1.10 26.11 -8.11
N VAL A 75 -2.33 25.81 -7.67
CA VAL A 75 -3.57 26.39 -8.21
C VAL A 75 -3.61 27.90 -7.95
N GLU A 76 -3.37 28.34 -6.71
CA GLU A 76 -3.38 29.77 -6.37
C GLU A 76 -2.35 30.57 -7.18
N LEU A 77 -1.12 30.06 -7.27
CA LEU A 77 -0.06 30.68 -8.06
C LEU A 77 -0.40 30.68 -9.56
N ALA A 78 -0.94 29.59 -10.09
CA ALA A 78 -1.33 29.50 -11.50
C ALA A 78 -2.41 30.54 -11.85
N HIS A 79 -3.44 30.71 -11.01
CA HIS A 79 -4.45 31.76 -11.21
C HIS A 79 -3.86 33.18 -11.07
N ALA A 80 -2.96 33.42 -10.11
CA ALA A 80 -2.32 34.72 -9.95
C ALA A 80 -1.51 35.11 -11.20
N LEU A 81 -0.71 34.19 -11.73
CA LEU A 81 0.08 34.41 -12.95
C LEU A 81 -0.83 34.55 -14.18
N ARG A 82 -1.96 33.84 -14.23
CA ARG A 82 -2.94 33.97 -15.30
C ARG A 82 -3.61 35.34 -15.29
N ARG A 83 -3.98 35.87 -14.12
CA ARG A 83 -4.52 37.24 -13.97
C ARG A 83 -3.50 38.31 -14.35
N ALA A 84 -2.21 38.02 -14.19
CA ALA A 84 -1.12 38.89 -14.67
C ALA A 84 -0.90 38.82 -16.20
N GLY A 85 -1.72 38.06 -16.93
CA GLY A 85 -1.68 37.97 -18.39
C GLY A 85 -0.73 36.92 -18.96
N MET A 86 -0.06 36.12 -18.12
CA MET A 86 0.84 35.07 -18.62
C MET A 86 0.09 33.97 -19.38
N THR A 87 0.77 33.41 -20.38
CA THR A 87 0.29 32.25 -21.14
C THR A 87 0.48 30.96 -20.35
N TYR A 88 -0.30 29.92 -20.65
CA TYR A 88 -0.17 28.62 -19.99
C TYR A 88 1.22 27.97 -20.17
N ARG A 89 1.96 28.34 -21.22
CA ARG A 89 3.33 27.89 -21.44
C ARG A 89 4.26 28.51 -20.40
N GLU A 90 4.23 29.83 -20.27
CA GLU A 90 5.04 30.57 -19.30
C GLU A 90 4.70 30.21 -17.85
N ILE A 91 3.41 29.96 -17.56
CA ILE A 91 2.96 29.48 -16.25
C ILE A 91 3.54 28.09 -15.96
N GLY A 92 3.53 27.20 -16.95
CA GLY A 92 4.14 25.88 -16.85
C GLY A 92 5.64 25.96 -16.56
N ASP A 93 6.37 26.74 -17.36
CA ASP A 93 7.82 26.93 -17.21
C ASP A 93 8.16 27.51 -15.82
N ARG A 94 7.34 28.43 -15.31
CA ARG A 94 7.55 29.09 -14.00
C ARG A 94 7.20 28.21 -12.80
N LEU A 95 6.24 27.29 -12.94
CA LEU A 95 5.83 26.36 -11.89
C LEU A 95 6.53 24.98 -11.99
N GLY A 96 7.37 24.76 -12.99
CA GLY A 96 8.00 23.46 -13.27
C GLY A 96 6.97 22.42 -13.72
N LEU A 97 5.92 22.84 -14.42
CA LEU A 97 4.80 22.02 -14.88
C LEU A 97 4.73 22.00 -16.41
N THR A 98 4.14 20.95 -16.98
CA THR A 98 3.83 20.95 -18.40
C THR A 98 2.74 21.98 -18.72
N ARG A 99 2.72 22.51 -19.96
CA ARG A 99 1.64 23.40 -20.44
C ARG A 99 0.25 22.81 -20.15
N MET A 100 0.07 21.51 -20.40
CA MET A 100 -1.19 20.80 -20.13
C MET A 100 -1.55 20.86 -18.65
N ARG A 101 -0.58 20.64 -17.77
CA ARG A 101 -0.80 20.67 -16.32
C ARG A 101 -1.08 22.08 -15.82
N ALA A 102 -0.43 23.11 -16.36
CA ALA A 102 -0.76 24.51 -16.08
C ALA A 102 -2.19 24.86 -16.51
N CYS A 103 -2.63 24.39 -17.68
CA CYS A 103 -4.01 24.59 -18.16
C CYS A 103 -5.06 23.90 -17.27
N GLN A 104 -4.73 22.78 -16.62
CA GLN A 104 -5.63 22.09 -15.69
C GLN A 104 -5.75 22.76 -14.31
N LEU A 105 -4.86 23.70 -14.00
CA LEU A 105 -4.78 24.38 -12.69
C LEU A 105 -5.31 25.82 -12.72
N CYS A 106 -5.52 26.39 -13.91
CA CYS A 106 -6.03 27.74 -14.15
C CYS A 106 -7.50 27.72 -14.56
#